data_AF-A0A2H6NBQ0-F1
#
_entry.id   AF-A0A2H6NBQ0-F1
#
_cell.length_a   1.000
_cell.length_b   1.000
_cell.length_c   1.000
_cell.angle_alpha   90.00
_cell.angle_beta   90.00
_cell.angle_gamma   90.00
#
_symmetry.space_group_name_H-M   'P 1'
#
loop_
_entity.id
_entity.type
_entity.pdbx_description
1 polymer ?
#
loop_
_entity_poly.entity_id
_entity_poly.type
_entity_poly.pdbx_seq_one_letter_code
_entity_poly.pdbx_strand_id
1 'polypeptide(L)'
;AVTGVICYACRIARALLLYQELMRKGIRWLIELIKEEYSETFHKKTEVVIKLECCNRNTEKAIKIYQNLAATEVDDISDIHSKLLLLSSSQGTIETSLQDIKNKLCPSGLLSDSWTNQDGTHPKDRNPERLQVLLTSITDIYYQFKKDKAERRLPYNEEQIHKFDKQKLFLHATKAMTLFKEECVNKYETFLGKAEDWMRKMLLLRKQLLALRKLCFDIEEEVSKYQDYVNELDETLPHKMFAASSGIKHTFNPVYPSSNTLVEMTLGMKKLKEEMEGVVKELAENNHLLERSVIHIML
;
A
#
# COMPACT_ATOMS: atom_id res chain seq x y z
N ALA A 1 -48.35 -23.29 4.01
CA ALA A 1 -47.02 -23.88 4.25
C ALA A 1 -46.10 -23.68 3.03
N VAL A 2 -46.40 -24.28 1.86
CA VAL A 2 -45.55 -24.22 0.65
C VAL A 2 -45.16 -22.79 0.23
N THR A 3 -46.12 -21.88 0.11
CA THR A 3 -45.87 -20.47 -0.27
C THR A 3 -44.86 -19.78 0.67
N GLY A 4 -44.93 -20.05 1.97
CA GLY A 4 -44.01 -19.48 2.97
C GLY A 4 -42.58 -19.99 2.80
N VAL A 5 -42.40 -21.27 2.49
CA VAL A 5 -41.07 -21.86 2.21
C VAL A 5 -40.43 -21.21 1.00
N ILE A 6 -41.19 -21.02 -0.09
CA ILE A 6 -40.67 -20.39 -1.31
C ILE A 6 -40.40 -18.90 -1.10
N CYS A 7 -41.24 -18.20 -0.33
CA CYS A 7 -41.00 -16.82 0.06
C CYS A 7 -39.66 -16.68 0.82
N TYR A 8 -39.40 -17.58 1.77
CA TYR A 8 -38.12 -17.63 2.48
C TYR A 8 -36.95 -17.88 1.51
N ALA A 9 -37.05 -18.87 0.62
CA ALA A 9 -36.02 -19.16 -0.38
C ALA A 9 -35.71 -17.95 -1.28
N CYS A 10 -36.73 -17.22 -1.74
CA CYS A 10 -36.55 -16.01 -2.54
C CYS A 10 -35.82 -14.91 -1.76
N ARG A 11 -36.19 -14.69 -0.49
CA ARG A 11 -35.52 -13.73 0.40
C ARG A 11 -34.05 -14.09 0.59
N ILE A 12 -33.74 -15.35 0.85
CA ILE A 12 -32.36 -15.82 1.03
C ILE A 12 -31.57 -15.69 -0.27
N ALA A 13 -32.13 -16.06 -1.43
CA ALA A 13 -31.45 -15.90 -2.72
C ALA A 13 -31.01 -14.45 -2.99
N ARG A 14 -31.86 -13.47 -2.65
CA ARG A 14 -31.52 -12.03 -2.75
C ARG A 14 -30.36 -11.65 -1.82
N ALA A 15 -30.39 -12.13 -0.57
CA ALA A 15 -29.32 -11.88 0.39
C ALA A 15 -27.98 -12.51 -0.04
N LEU A 16 -28.00 -13.75 -0.52
CA LEU A 16 -26.80 -14.43 -1.02
C LEU A 16 -26.19 -13.70 -2.21
N LEU A 17 -27.01 -13.20 -3.14
CA LEU A 17 -26.53 -12.39 -4.25
C LEU A 17 -25.90 -11.07 -3.76
N LEU A 18 -26.57 -10.38 -2.83
CA LEU A 18 -26.06 -9.14 -2.26
C LEU A 18 -24.70 -9.35 -1.57
N TYR A 19 -24.54 -10.43 -0.81
CA TYR A 19 -23.28 -10.74 -0.14
C TYR A 19 -22.15 -10.97 -1.13
N GLN A 20 -22.39 -11.69 -2.23
CA GLN A 20 -21.38 -11.89 -3.28
C GLN A 20 -20.98 -10.56 -3.95
N GLU A 21 -21.95 -9.68 -4.22
CA GLU A 21 -21.67 -8.35 -4.81
C GLU A 21 -20.86 -7.46 -3.87
N LEU A 22 -21.19 -7.47 -2.58
CA LEU A 22 -20.41 -6.73 -1.57
C LEU A 22 -19.00 -7.31 -1.42
N MET A 23 -18.86 -8.64 -1.42
CA MET A 23 -17.56 -9.30 -1.38
C MET A 23 -16.71 -8.95 -2.60
N ARG A 24 -17.26 -8.95 -3.82
CA ARG A 24 -16.57 -8.52 -5.05
C ARG A 24 -16.03 -7.09 -4.92
N LYS A 25 -16.87 -6.16 -4.44
CA LYS A 25 -16.46 -4.77 -4.23
C LYS A 25 -15.37 -4.66 -3.15
N GLY A 26 -15.57 -5.33 -2.02
CA GLY A 26 -14.64 -5.33 -0.90
C GLY A 26 -13.27 -5.91 -1.27
N ILE A 27 -13.23 -7.03 -2.00
CA ILE A 27 -11.99 -7.64 -2.50
C ILE A 27 -11.24 -6.66 -3.40
N ARG A 28 -11.93 -6.05 -4.37
CA ARG A 28 -11.31 -5.08 -5.29
C ARG A 28 -10.72 -3.90 -4.55
N TRP A 29 -11.46 -3.31 -3.62
CA TRP A 29 -10.97 -2.20 -2.81
C TRP A 29 -9.80 -2.60 -1.90
N LEU A 30 -9.86 -3.78 -1.30
CA LEU A 30 -8.77 -4.29 -0.47
C LEU A 30 -7.49 -4.49 -1.28
N ILE A 31 -7.58 -4.96 -2.53
CA ILE A 31 -6.41 -5.07 -3.42
C ILE A 31 -5.77 -3.71 -3.64
N GLU A 32 -6.57 -2.68 -3.95
CA GLU A 32 -6.03 -1.32 -4.16
C GLU A 32 -5.40 -0.76 -2.89
N LEU A 33 -6.03 -0.95 -1.72
CA LEU A 33 -5.47 -0.53 -0.44
C LEU A 33 -4.12 -1.21 -0.15
N ILE A 34 -3.99 -2.51 -0.44
CA ILE A 34 -2.73 -3.23 -0.26
C ILE A 34 -1.66 -2.76 -1.26
N LYS A 35 -2.03 -2.35 -2.47
CA LYS A 35 -1.09 -1.74 -3.43
C LYS A 35 -0.60 -0.37 -2.95
N GLU A 36 -1.45 0.40 -2.29
CA GLU A 36 -1.05 1.66 -1.63
C GLU A 36 -0.08 1.38 -0.49
N GLU A 37 -0.41 0.44 0.41
CA GLU A 37 0.49 0.01 1.49
C GLU A 37 1.84 -0.50 0.95
N TYR A 38 1.82 -1.21 -0.19
CA TYR A 38 3.02 -1.67 -0.87
C TYR A 38 3.86 -0.49 -1.38
N SER A 39 3.23 0.45 -2.08
CA SER A 39 3.90 1.64 -2.63
C SER A 39 4.54 2.47 -1.52
N GLU A 40 3.82 2.74 -0.43
CA GLU A 40 4.36 3.41 0.75
C GLU A 40 5.57 2.68 1.34
N THR A 41 5.51 1.36 1.44
CA THR A 41 6.62 0.55 1.97
C THR A 41 7.83 0.60 1.02
N PHE A 42 7.59 0.58 -0.28
CA PHE A 42 8.64 0.70 -1.30
C PHE A 42 9.30 2.09 -1.27
N HIS A 43 8.51 3.15 -1.11
CA HIS A 43 9.04 4.51 -0.92
C HIS A 43 9.88 4.59 0.35
N LYS A 44 9.37 4.06 1.47
CA LYS A 44 10.12 4.05 2.72
C LYS A 44 11.44 3.29 2.60
N LYS A 45 11.42 2.12 1.95
CA LYS A 45 12.63 1.35 1.64
C LYS A 45 13.64 2.19 0.85
N THR A 46 13.18 2.93 -0.16
CA THR A 46 14.04 3.75 -1.02
C THR A 46 14.67 4.91 -0.24
N GLU A 47 13.91 5.58 0.61
CA GLU A 47 14.40 6.62 1.51
C GLU A 47 15.52 6.09 2.43
N VAL A 48 15.28 4.95 3.07
CA VAL A 48 16.24 4.30 3.99
C VAL A 48 17.52 3.91 3.26
N VAL A 49 17.41 3.39 2.03
CA VAL A 49 18.58 3.06 1.20
C VAL A 49 19.42 4.29 0.89
N ILE A 50 18.80 5.40 0.47
CA ILE A 50 19.52 6.65 0.19
C ILE A 50 20.22 7.15 1.46
N LYS A 51 19.52 7.12 2.60
CA LYS A 51 20.09 7.54 3.90
C LYS A 51 21.28 6.67 4.29
N LEU A 52 21.17 5.36 4.13
CA LEU A 52 22.22 4.39 4.43
C LEU A 52 23.44 4.58 3.52
N GLU A 53 23.24 4.77 2.22
CA GLU A 53 24.33 5.05 1.27
C GLU A 53 25.05 6.36 1.60
N CYS A 54 24.31 7.40 1.97
CA CYS A 54 24.87 8.67 2.41
C CYS A 54 25.71 8.51 3.68
N CYS A 55 25.16 7.83 4.70
CA CYS A 55 25.82 7.57 5.96
C CYS A 55 27.10 6.74 5.78
N ASN A 56 27.06 5.68 4.96
CA ASN A 56 28.25 4.89 4.61
C ASN A 56 29.36 5.76 4.02
N ARG A 57 29.03 6.57 3.00
CA ARG A 57 29.99 7.44 2.34
C ARG A 57 30.57 8.50 3.26
N ASN A 58 29.75 9.08 4.15
CA ASN A 58 30.20 10.07 5.13
C ASN A 58 31.14 9.42 6.16
N THR A 59 30.80 8.23 6.64
CA THR A 59 31.64 7.44 7.55
C THR A 59 32.98 7.08 6.89
N GLU A 60 32.98 6.64 5.62
CA GLU A 60 34.21 6.34 4.88
C GLU A 60 35.13 7.57 4.72
N LYS A 61 34.54 8.75 4.49
CA LYS A 61 35.27 10.02 4.46
C LYS A 61 35.85 10.37 5.84
N ALA A 62 35.06 10.22 6.90
CA ALA A 62 35.49 10.47 8.27
C ALA A 62 36.68 9.57 8.62
N ILE A 63 36.64 8.27 8.31
CA ILE A 63 37.77 7.36 8.52
C ILE A 63 39.06 7.91 7.90
N LYS A 64 39.03 8.33 6.64
CA LYS A 64 40.21 8.87 5.94
C LYS A 64 40.74 10.15 6.59
N ILE A 65 39.87 11.04 7.06
CA ILE A 65 40.24 12.29 7.73
C ILE A 65 40.87 12.00 9.09
N TYR A 66 40.22 11.19 9.92
CA TYR A 66 40.66 10.87 11.27
C TYR A 66 41.92 9.99 11.29
N GLN A 67 42.12 9.12 10.29
CA GLN A 67 43.37 8.39 10.08
C GLN A 67 44.55 9.34 9.84
N ASN A 68 44.37 10.37 9.00
CA ASN A 68 45.41 11.37 8.73
C ASN A 68 45.77 12.20 9.98
N LEU A 69 44.82 12.35 10.92
CA LEU A 69 45.02 13.07 12.18
C LEU A 69 45.55 12.18 13.31
N ALA A 70 45.79 10.88 13.07
CA ALA A 70 46.20 9.89 14.07
C ALA A 70 45.29 9.89 15.32
N ALA A 71 43.99 10.07 15.10
CA ALA A 71 42.99 10.17 16.15
C ALA A 71 42.60 8.78 16.70
N THR A 72 42.25 8.70 17.99
CA THR A 72 41.86 7.44 18.65
C THR A 72 40.48 6.94 18.22
N GLU A 73 39.63 7.83 17.71
CA GLU A 73 38.25 7.58 17.31
C GLU A 73 38.13 6.77 16.01
N VAL A 74 39.24 6.52 15.30
CA VAL A 74 39.25 5.77 14.04
C VAL A 74 38.68 4.36 14.19
N ASP A 75 38.97 3.69 15.31
CA ASP A 75 38.50 2.33 15.58
C ASP A 75 36.97 2.28 15.71
N ASP A 76 36.38 3.24 16.43
CA ASP A 76 34.93 3.35 16.61
C ASP A 76 34.22 3.64 15.28
N ILE A 77 34.76 4.56 14.47
CA ILE A 77 34.21 4.90 13.15
C ILE A 77 34.31 3.71 12.20
N SER A 78 35.40 2.94 12.26
CA SER A 78 35.58 1.72 11.47
C SER A 78 34.58 0.61 11.84
N ASP A 79 34.28 0.47 13.14
CA ASP A 79 33.30 -0.49 13.63
C ASP A 79 31.88 -0.12 13.17
N ILE A 80 31.53 1.18 13.21
CA ILE A 80 30.28 1.72 12.66
C ILE A 80 30.19 1.47 11.15
N HIS A 81 31.25 1.74 10.39
CA HIS A 81 31.29 1.50 8.95
C HIS A 81 31.04 0.01 8.63
N SER A 82 31.62 -0.89 9.41
CA SER A 82 31.39 -2.34 9.27
C SER A 82 29.92 -2.72 9.49
N LYS A 83 29.25 -2.13 10.48
CA LYS A 83 27.81 -2.33 10.75
C LYS A 83 26.94 -1.77 9.62
N LEU A 84 27.26 -0.59 9.10
CA LEU A 84 26.55 0.02 7.97
C LEU A 84 26.69 -0.83 6.68
N LEU A 85 27.86 -1.42 6.43
CA LEU A 85 28.07 -2.36 5.32
C LEU A 85 27.21 -3.62 5.47
N LEU A 86 27.08 -4.16 6.70
CA LEU A 86 26.19 -5.29 6.96
C LEU A 86 24.72 -4.91 6.68
N LEU A 87 24.27 -3.72 7.09
CA LEU A 87 22.93 -3.23 6.77
C LEU A 87 22.73 -3.12 5.25
N SER A 88 23.72 -2.59 4.50
CA SER A 88 23.65 -2.51 3.04
C SER A 88 23.56 -3.89 2.39
N SER A 89 24.25 -4.90 2.94
CA SER A 89 24.15 -6.26 2.42
C SER A 89 22.74 -6.87 2.57
N SER A 90 21.99 -6.48 3.61
CA SER A 90 20.63 -6.97 3.86
C SER A 90 19.56 -6.39 2.92
N GLN A 91 19.87 -5.29 2.22
CA GLN A 91 18.97 -4.60 1.30
C GLN A 91 18.51 -5.50 0.13
N GLY A 92 19.39 -6.36 -0.38
CA GLY A 92 19.06 -7.27 -1.48
C GLY A 92 17.94 -8.24 -1.13
N THR A 93 17.87 -8.69 0.12
CA THR A 93 16.80 -9.57 0.62
C THR A 93 15.47 -8.83 0.72
N ILE A 94 15.49 -7.57 1.15
CA ILE A 94 14.29 -6.72 1.22
C ILE A 94 13.73 -6.46 -0.19
N GLU A 95 14.61 -6.11 -1.13
CA GLU A 95 14.24 -5.89 -2.54
C GLU A 95 13.59 -7.13 -3.16
N THR A 96 14.23 -8.30 -2.98
CA THR A 96 13.70 -9.58 -3.49
C THR A 96 12.33 -9.89 -2.90
N SER A 97 12.13 -9.64 -1.60
CA SER A 97 10.87 -9.88 -0.91
C SER A 97 9.76 -8.93 -1.40
N LEU A 98 10.08 -7.65 -1.60
CA LEU A 98 9.13 -6.68 -2.18
C LEU A 98 8.79 -7.02 -3.63
N GLN A 99 9.74 -7.52 -4.42
CA GLN A 99 9.46 -7.94 -5.79
C GLN A 99 8.55 -9.18 -5.83
N ASP A 100 8.73 -10.15 -4.92
CA ASP A 100 7.82 -11.30 -4.78
C ASP A 100 6.39 -10.85 -4.41
N ILE A 101 6.26 -9.93 -3.45
CA ILE A 101 4.95 -9.33 -3.09
C ILE A 101 4.32 -8.63 -4.31
N LYS A 102 5.09 -7.83 -5.06
CA LYS A 102 4.62 -7.16 -6.28
C LYS A 102 4.08 -8.16 -7.29
N ASN A 103 4.82 -9.24 -7.55
CA ASN A 103 4.42 -10.29 -8.49
C ASN A 103 3.10 -10.96 -8.07
N LYS A 104 2.88 -11.16 -6.76
CA LYS A 104 1.62 -11.71 -6.23
C LYS A 104 0.43 -10.76 -6.40
N LEU A 105 0.66 -9.44 -6.35
CA LEU A 105 -0.35 -8.38 -6.50
C LEU A 105 -0.64 -7.98 -7.96
N CYS A 106 0.16 -8.43 -8.92
CA CYS A 106 -0.09 -8.19 -10.34
C CYS A 106 -1.46 -8.73 -10.78
N PRO A 107 -2.07 -8.20 -11.87
CA PRO A 107 -3.37 -8.66 -12.36
C PRO A 107 -3.44 -10.16 -12.70
N SER A 108 -2.32 -10.76 -13.09
CA SER A 108 -2.16 -12.20 -13.33
C SER A 108 -1.54 -12.95 -12.14
N GLY A 109 -1.34 -12.27 -11.02
CA GLY A 109 -0.73 -12.81 -9.81
C GLY A 109 -1.69 -13.68 -9.00
N LEU A 110 -1.12 -14.35 -8.00
CA LEU A 110 -1.84 -15.27 -7.11
C LEU A 110 -3.01 -14.60 -6.36
N LEU A 111 -2.94 -13.30 -6.11
CA LEU A 111 -3.99 -12.54 -5.42
C LEU A 111 -4.94 -11.79 -6.35
N SER A 112 -4.97 -12.11 -7.64
CA SER A 112 -5.96 -11.53 -8.56
C SER A 112 -7.40 -11.81 -8.12
N ASP A 113 -8.31 -10.88 -8.45
CA ASP A 113 -9.76 -11.00 -8.22
C ASP A 113 -10.51 -11.59 -9.42
N SER A 114 -9.79 -12.13 -10.42
CA SER A 114 -10.37 -12.66 -11.66
C SER A 114 -11.44 -13.73 -11.44
N TRP A 115 -11.23 -14.59 -10.42
CA TRP A 115 -12.18 -15.63 -10.01
C TRP A 115 -13.52 -15.06 -9.55
N THR A 116 -13.55 -13.85 -8.99
CA THR A 116 -14.77 -13.25 -8.45
C THR A 116 -15.82 -12.95 -9.53
N ASN A 117 -15.38 -12.79 -10.79
CA ASN A 117 -16.25 -12.61 -11.95
C ASN A 117 -16.70 -13.93 -12.59
N GLN A 118 -15.99 -15.02 -12.31
CA GLN A 118 -16.25 -16.34 -12.89
C GLN A 118 -17.17 -17.17 -11.98
N ASP A 119 -16.98 -17.05 -10.67
CA ASP A 119 -17.68 -17.84 -9.67
C ASP A 119 -18.89 -17.13 -9.06
N GLY A 120 -19.76 -17.94 -8.46
CA GLY A 120 -20.96 -17.48 -7.81
C GLY A 120 -22.07 -17.10 -8.80
N THR A 121 -23.03 -16.33 -8.31
CA THR A 121 -24.13 -15.76 -9.09
C THR A 121 -23.94 -14.26 -9.28
N HIS A 122 -24.47 -13.76 -10.39
CA HIS A 122 -24.41 -12.37 -10.80
C HIS A 122 -25.81 -11.77 -11.00
N PRO A 123 -25.97 -10.44 -10.91
CA PRO A 123 -27.27 -9.80 -11.19
C PRO A 123 -27.83 -10.13 -12.58
N LYS A 124 -26.96 -10.34 -13.58
CA LYS A 124 -27.32 -10.73 -14.95
C LYS A 124 -27.98 -12.12 -15.04
N ASP A 125 -27.77 -12.99 -14.06
CA ASP A 125 -28.36 -14.34 -14.04
C ASP A 125 -29.85 -14.31 -13.68
N ARG A 126 -30.29 -13.20 -13.07
CA ARG A 126 -31.69 -12.92 -12.70
C ARG A 126 -32.36 -14.03 -11.89
N ASN A 127 -31.58 -14.75 -11.08
CA ASN A 127 -32.08 -15.88 -10.28
C ASN A 127 -33.16 -15.46 -9.26
N PRO A 128 -33.01 -14.33 -8.52
CA PRO A 128 -34.07 -13.85 -7.64
C PRO A 128 -35.38 -13.53 -8.37
N GLU A 129 -35.30 -12.96 -9.58
CA GLU A 129 -36.46 -12.62 -10.41
C GLU A 129 -37.14 -13.90 -10.93
N ARG A 130 -36.35 -14.90 -11.36
CA ARG A 130 -36.88 -16.21 -11.76
C ARG A 130 -37.61 -16.91 -10.61
N LEU A 131 -37.05 -16.85 -9.40
CA LEU A 131 -37.73 -17.34 -8.18
C LEU A 131 -38.99 -16.53 -7.88
N GLN A 132 -38.95 -15.21 -8.08
CA GLN A 132 -40.10 -14.33 -7.86
C GLN A 132 -41.28 -14.68 -8.78
N VAL A 133 -41.02 -14.97 -10.06
CA VAL A 133 -42.07 -15.40 -11.01
C VAL A 133 -42.75 -16.68 -10.52
N LEU A 134 -41.98 -17.68 -10.08
CA LEU A 134 -42.54 -18.92 -9.53
C LEU A 134 -43.33 -18.67 -8.24
N LEU A 135 -42.83 -17.79 -7.37
CA LEU A 135 -43.53 -17.40 -6.15
C LEU A 135 -44.86 -16.71 -6.45
N THR A 136 -44.93 -15.86 -7.47
CA THR A 136 -46.19 -15.24 -7.90
C THR A 136 -47.20 -16.30 -8.33
N SER A 137 -46.82 -17.23 -9.21
CA SER A 137 -47.72 -18.33 -9.63
C SER A 137 -48.20 -19.19 -8.46
N ILE A 138 -47.33 -19.49 -7.50
CA ILE A 138 -47.68 -20.23 -6.26
C ILE A 138 -48.65 -19.42 -5.39
N THR A 139 -48.46 -18.11 -5.32
CA THR A 139 -49.27 -17.20 -4.52
C THR A 139 -50.67 -17.03 -5.12
N ASP A 140 -50.77 -16.96 -6.44
CA ASP A 140 -52.06 -16.90 -7.16
C ASP A 140 -52.90 -18.16 -6.88
N ILE A 141 -52.30 -19.35 -7.01
CA ILE A 141 -52.96 -20.62 -6.67
C ILE A 141 -53.36 -20.66 -5.19
N TYR A 142 -52.49 -20.19 -4.27
CA TYR A 142 -52.81 -20.13 -2.85
C TYR A 142 -54.04 -19.26 -2.55
N TYR A 143 -54.14 -18.08 -3.18
CA TYR A 143 -55.29 -17.21 -3.00
C TYR A 143 -56.55 -17.80 -3.62
N GLN A 144 -56.46 -18.47 -4.77
CA GLN A 144 -57.59 -19.17 -5.34
C GLN A 144 -58.09 -20.28 -4.40
N PHE A 145 -57.19 -21.09 -3.83
CA PHE A 145 -57.58 -22.13 -2.86
C PHE A 145 -58.20 -21.57 -1.59
N LYS A 146 -57.83 -20.36 -1.18
CA LYS A 146 -58.47 -19.67 -0.06
C LYS A 146 -59.92 -19.29 -0.39
N LYS A 147 -60.22 -18.89 -1.63
CA LYS A 147 -61.58 -18.61 -2.11
C LYS A 147 -62.40 -19.90 -2.19
N ASP A 148 -61.88 -20.93 -2.87
CA ASP A 148 -62.53 -22.23 -3.00
C ASP A 148 -62.91 -22.82 -1.63
N LYS A 149 -62.02 -22.67 -0.63
CA LYS A 149 -62.28 -23.12 0.74
C LYS A 149 -63.44 -22.38 1.40
N ALA A 150 -63.63 -21.09 1.11
CA ALA A 150 -64.74 -20.31 1.66
C ALA A 150 -66.10 -20.75 1.08
N GLU A 151 -66.12 -21.22 -0.16
CA GLU A 151 -67.32 -21.73 -0.85
C GLU A 151 -67.79 -23.11 -0.35
N ARG A 152 -66.95 -23.83 0.41
CA ARG A 152 -67.19 -25.16 1.03
C ARG A 152 -67.43 -26.32 0.06
N ARG A 153 -67.99 -26.07 -1.13
CA ARG A 153 -68.23 -27.09 -2.17
C ARG A 153 -68.08 -26.45 -3.56
N LEU A 154 -67.26 -27.09 -4.39
CA LEU A 154 -67.03 -26.68 -5.78
C LEU A 154 -67.94 -27.46 -6.74
N PRO A 155 -68.42 -26.84 -7.83
CA PRO A 155 -68.98 -27.55 -8.98
C PRO A 155 -67.95 -28.48 -9.63
N TYR A 156 -68.40 -29.48 -10.40
CA TYR A 156 -67.52 -30.51 -10.97
C TYR A 156 -66.32 -29.94 -11.74
N ASN A 157 -66.53 -28.98 -12.65
CA ASN A 157 -65.44 -28.40 -13.45
C ASN A 157 -64.42 -27.65 -12.59
N GLU A 158 -64.89 -26.85 -11.63
CA GLU A 158 -64.02 -26.13 -10.69
C GLU A 158 -63.25 -27.10 -9.78
N GLU A 159 -63.87 -28.22 -9.38
CA GLU A 159 -63.19 -29.26 -8.63
C GLU A 159 -62.04 -29.90 -9.45
N GLN A 160 -62.21 -30.08 -10.76
CA GLN A 160 -61.14 -30.57 -11.63
C GLN A 160 -60.02 -29.52 -11.78
N ILE A 161 -60.36 -28.24 -11.99
CA ILE A 161 -59.39 -27.15 -12.06
C ILE A 161 -58.58 -27.06 -10.76
N HIS A 162 -59.26 -27.11 -9.61
CA HIS A 162 -58.62 -27.14 -8.29
C HIS A 162 -57.62 -28.29 -8.15
N LYS A 163 -57.97 -29.50 -8.62
CA LYS A 163 -57.07 -30.67 -8.62
C LYS A 163 -55.85 -30.45 -9.52
N PHE A 164 -56.03 -29.86 -10.70
CA PHE A 164 -54.90 -29.52 -11.59
C PHE A 164 -53.99 -28.47 -11.00
N ASP A 165 -54.55 -27.41 -10.42
CA ASP A 165 -53.75 -26.33 -9.81
C ASP A 165 -53.01 -26.83 -8.57
N LYS A 166 -53.54 -27.84 -7.86
CA LYS A 166 -52.83 -28.47 -6.74
C LYS A 166 -51.57 -29.19 -7.22
N GLN A 167 -51.62 -29.85 -8.38
CA GLN A 167 -50.45 -30.46 -9.00
C GLN A 167 -49.46 -29.38 -9.50
N LYS A 168 -49.94 -28.32 -10.17
CA LYS A 168 -49.10 -27.19 -10.61
C LYS A 168 -48.41 -26.49 -9.45
N LEU A 169 -49.09 -26.31 -8.32
CA LEU A 169 -48.51 -25.74 -7.11
C LEU A 169 -47.28 -26.51 -6.65
N PHE A 170 -47.37 -27.84 -6.61
CA PHE A 170 -46.25 -28.71 -6.24
C PHE A 170 -45.11 -28.64 -7.27
N LEU A 171 -45.45 -28.62 -8.57
CA LEU A 171 -44.48 -28.48 -9.65
C LEU A 171 -43.70 -27.16 -9.57
N HIS A 172 -44.40 -26.03 -9.41
CA HIS A 172 -43.77 -24.72 -9.25
C HIS A 172 -42.90 -24.66 -7.99
N ALA A 173 -43.37 -25.20 -6.87
CA ALA A 173 -42.60 -25.23 -5.63
C ALA A 173 -41.32 -26.07 -5.77
N THR A 174 -41.42 -27.24 -6.42
CA THR A 174 -40.27 -28.11 -6.67
C THR A 174 -39.26 -27.40 -7.56
N LYS A 175 -39.71 -26.81 -8.67
CA LYS A 175 -38.87 -26.03 -9.58
C LYS A 175 -38.19 -24.85 -8.89
N ALA A 176 -38.90 -24.15 -8.01
CA ALA A 176 -38.36 -23.04 -7.24
C ALA A 176 -37.29 -23.51 -6.24
N MET A 177 -37.52 -24.62 -5.53
CA MET A 177 -36.54 -25.16 -4.58
C MET A 177 -35.30 -25.72 -5.28
N THR A 178 -35.44 -26.38 -6.42
CA THR A 178 -34.31 -26.85 -7.23
C THR A 178 -33.48 -25.66 -7.71
N LEU A 179 -34.12 -24.63 -8.29
CA LEU A 179 -33.44 -23.40 -8.71
C LEU A 179 -32.71 -22.74 -7.53
N PHE A 180 -33.35 -22.65 -6.36
CA PHE A 180 -32.71 -22.08 -5.18
C PHE A 180 -31.47 -22.87 -4.74
N LYS A 181 -31.59 -24.20 -4.60
CA LYS A 181 -30.48 -25.04 -4.12
C LYS A 181 -29.33 -25.07 -5.13
N GLU A 182 -29.62 -25.43 -6.38
CA GLU A 182 -28.59 -25.72 -7.38
C GLU A 182 -27.95 -24.45 -7.94
N GLU A 183 -28.74 -23.39 -8.19
CA GLU A 183 -28.21 -22.17 -8.82
C GLU A 183 -27.84 -21.09 -7.82
N CYS A 184 -28.49 -21.01 -6.65
CA CYS A 184 -28.19 -19.96 -5.67
C CYS A 184 -27.25 -20.47 -4.58
N VAL A 185 -27.61 -21.55 -3.87
CA VAL A 185 -26.86 -22.03 -2.71
C VAL A 185 -25.53 -22.66 -3.14
N ASN A 186 -25.53 -23.64 -4.05
CA ASN A 186 -24.29 -24.34 -4.43
C ASN A 186 -23.23 -23.40 -5.03
N LYS A 187 -23.65 -22.46 -5.89
CA LYS A 187 -22.76 -21.46 -6.47
C LYS A 187 -22.25 -20.47 -5.41
N TYR A 188 -23.09 -20.07 -4.46
CA TYR A 188 -22.67 -19.25 -3.33
C TYR A 188 -21.63 -19.97 -2.45
N GLU A 189 -21.84 -21.24 -2.11
CA GLU A 189 -20.90 -22.02 -1.30
C GLU A 189 -19.56 -22.18 -2.00
N THR A 190 -19.57 -22.40 -3.31
CA THR A 190 -18.35 -22.45 -4.14
C THR A 190 -17.62 -21.12 -4.12
N PHE A 191 -18.34 -20.01 -4.29
CA PHE A 191 -17.78 -18.66 -4.20
C PHE A 191 -17.18 -18.38 -2.81
N LEU A 192 -17.88 -18.78 -1.75
CA LEU A 192 -17.44 -18.60 -0.37
C LEU A 192 -16.14 -19.36 -0.09
N GLY A 193 -16.03 -20.61 -0.53
CA GLY A 193 -14.80 -21.40 -0.37
C GLY A 193 -13.59 -20.74 -1.06
N LYS A 194 -13.78 -20.17 -2.26
CA LYS A 194 -12.73 -19.41 -2.94
C LYS A 194 -12.40 -18.10 -2.22
N ALA A 195 -13.41 -17.40 -1.71
CA ALA A 195 -13.21 -16.18 -0.93
C ALA A 195 -12.39 -16.43 0.34
N GLU A 196 -12.64 -17.55 1.04
CA GLU A 196 -11.91 -17.93 2.25
C GLU A 196 -10.43 -18.21 1.96
N ASP A 197 -10.14 -19.02 0.94
CA ASP A 197 -8.77 -19.31 0.52
C ASP A 197 -8.02 -18.04 0.06
N TRP A 198 -8.68 -17.20 -0.74
CA TRP A 198 -8.11 -15.92 -1.18
C TRP A 198 -7.83 -14.98 0.00
N MET A 199 -8.76 -14.88 0.96
CA MET A 199 -8.59 -14.04 2.15
C MET A 199 -7.41 -14.52 3.01
N ARG A 200 -7.25 -15.84 3.18
CA ARG A 200 -6.09 -16.42 3.88
C ARG A 200 -4.77 -16.02 3.23
N LYS A 201 -4.68 -16.08 1.90
CA LYS A 201 -3.49 -15.67 1.14
C LYS A 201 -3.24 -14.16 1.26
N MET A 202 -4.30 -13.35 1.20
CA MET A 202 -4.21 -11.89 1.33
C MET A 202 -3.70 -11.49 2.73
N LEU A 203 -4.22 -12.12 3.79
CA LEU A 203 -3.75 -11.89 5.16
C LEU A 203 -2.27 -12.24 5.33
N LEU A 204 -1.82 -13.36 4.74
CA LEU A 204 -0.42 -13.74 4.78
C LEU A 204 0.47 -12.71 4.07
N LEU A 205 0.06 -12.23 2.89
CA LEU A 205 0.80 -11.20 2.16
C LEU A 205 0.86 -9.89 2.94
N ARG A 206 -0.27 -9.44 3.52
CA ARG A 206 -0.30 -8.22 4.35
C ARG A 206 0.64 -8.34 5.55
N LYS A 207 0.69 -9.51 6.20
CA LYS A 207 1.63 -9.78 7.30
C LYS A 207 3.09 -9.66 6.84
N GLN A 208 3.43 -10.21 5.67
CA GLN A 208 4.77 -10.11 5.09
C GLN A 208 5.14 -8.65 4.80
N LEU A 209 4.21 -7.89 4.21
CA LEU A 209 4.41 -6.48 3.91
C LEU A 209 4.64 -5.63 5.16
N LEU A 210 3.85 -5.84 6.21
CA LEU A 210 4.02 -5.15 7.49
C LEU A 210 5.36 -5.48 8.16
N ALA A 211 5.82 -6.73 8.07
CA ALA A 211 7.13 -7.13 8.59
C ALA A 211 8.27 -6.42 7.84
N LEU A 212 8.19 -6.30 6.51
CA LEU A 212 9.16 -5.56 5.72
C LEU A 212 9.15 -4.07 6.04
N ARG A 213 7.97 -3.47 6.18
CA ARG A 213 7.83 -2.07 6.57
C ARG A 213 8.49 -1.82 7.94
N LYS A 214 8.25 -2.69 8.91
CA LYS A 214 8.90 -2.60 10.23
C LYS A 214 10.42 -2.68 10.09
N LEU A 215 10.93 -3.64 9.33
CA LEU A 215 12.37 -3.77 9.09
C LEU A 215 12.98 -2.50 8.48
N CYS A 216 12.29 -1.83 7.55
CA CYS A 216 12.75 -0.54 7.02
C CYS A 216 12.86 0.53 8.12
N PHE A 217 11.90 0.62 9.03
CA PHE A 217 11.97 1.55 10.16
C PHE A 217 13.10 1.19 11.14
N ASP A 218 13.27 -0.09 11.46
CA ASP A 218 14.34 -0.54 12.36
C ASP A 218 15.72 -0.18 11.77
N ILE A 219 15.92 -0.34 10.45
CA ILE A 219 17.16 0.06 9.75
C ILE A 219 17.32 1.59 9.77
N GLU A 220 16.25 2.33 9.51
CA GLU A 220 16.29 3.80 9.53
C GLU A 220 16.75 4.34 10.88
N GLU A 221 16.18 3.82 11.97
CA GLU A 221 16.51 4.22 13.33
C GLU A 221 17.99 3.97 13.61
N GLU A 222 18.49 2.79 13.24
CA GLU A 222 19.89 2.42 13.43
C GLU A 222 20.84 3.30 12.61
N VAL A 223 20.51 3.57 11.34
CA VAL A 223 21.30 4.48 10.48
C VAL A 223 21.29 5.91 11.02
N SER A 224 20.18 6.34 11.63
CA SER A 224 20.09 7.68 12.23
C SER A 224 21.07 7.83 13.40
N LYS A 225 21.15 6.83 14.28
CA LYS A 225 22.11 6.82 15.41
C LYS A 225 23.55 6.94 14.93
N TYR A 226 23.92 6.20 13.88
CA TYR A 226 25.27 6.28 13.32
C TYR A 226 25.56 7.61 12.63
N GLN A 227 24.58 8.14 11.90
CA GLN A 227 24.70 9.44 11.25
C GLN A 227 24.88 10.57 12.27
N ASP A 228 24.12 10.55 13.38
CA ASP A 228 24.23 11.55 14.44
C ASP A 228 25.61 11.50 15.11
N TYR A 229 26.12 10.29 15.42
CA TYR A 229 27.47 10.13 15.98
C TYR A 229 28.58 10.69 15.06
N VAL A 230 28.52 10.38 13.76
CA VAL A 230 29.50 10.88 12.79
C VAL A 230 29.40 12.41 12.64
N ASN A 231 28.19 12.96 12.67
CA ASN A 231 27.99 14.41 12.63
C ASN A 231 28.57 15.11 13.86
N GLU A 232 28.36 14.58 15.07
CA GLU A 232 28.94 15.12 16.31
C GLU A 232 30.47 15.12 16.26
N LEU A 233 31.07 14.06 15.72
CA LEU A 233 32.51 14.01 15.49
C LEU A 233 32.96 15.10 14.51
N ASP A 234 32.29 15.25 13.37
CA ASP A 234 32.63 16.28 12.38
C ASP A 234 32.51 17.71 12.94
N GLU A 235 31.54 18.00 13.83
CA GLU A 235 31.43 19.30 14.50
C GLU A 235 32.59 19.59 15.47
N THR A 236 33.15 18.55 16.11
CA THR A 236 34.29 18.70 17.02
C THR A 236 35.65 18.73 16.31
N LEU A 237 35.70 18.34 15.03
CA LEU A 237 36.92 18.28 14.22
C LEU A 237 37.68 19.63 14.12
N PRO A 238 37.04 20.79 13.88
CA PRO A 238 37.75 22.07 13.80
C PRO A 238 38.51 22.39 15.08
N HIS A 239 37.91 22.11 16.24
CA HIS A 239 38.50 22.35 17.56
C HIS A 239 39.76 21.50 17.79
N LYS A 240 39.77 20.25 17.29
CA LYS A 240 40.93 19.35 17.39
C LYS A 240 42.06 19.72 16.43
N MET A 241 41.75 20.20 15.22
CA MET A 241 42.77 20.70 14.28
C MET A 241 43.54 21.90 14.84
N PHE A 242 42.87 22.81 15.57
CA PHE A 242 43.55 23.93 16.25
C PHE A 242 44.43 23.47 17.42
N ALA A 243 44.05 22.42 18.15
CA ALA A 243 44.85 21.89 19.27
C ALA A 243 46.11 21.13 18.79
N ALA A 244 45.99 20.31 17.73
CA ALA A 244 47.10 19.52 17.19
C ALA A 244 48.23 20.38 16.57
N SER A 245 47.93 21.60 16.13
CA SER A 245 48.92 22.56 15.62
C SER A 245 49.86 23.14 16.69
N SER A 246 49.65 22.86 17.98
CA SER A 246 50.42 23.47 19.08
C SER A 246 51.78 22.80 19.36
N GLY A 247 52.12 21.72 18.63
CA GLY A 247 53.29 20.87 18.93
C GLY A 247 54.58 21.14 18.13
N ILE A 248 54.54 21.90 17.03
CA ILE A 248 55.75 22.15 16.22
C ILE A 248 56.20 23.59 16.46
N LYS A 249 57.27 23.74 17.25
CA LYS A 249 58.08 24.98 17.28
C LYS A 249 58.77 25.14 15.94
N HIS A 250 58.04 25.57 14.92
CA HIS A 250 58.64 26.29 13.81
C HIS A 250 59.08 27.64 14.38
N THR A 251 60.38 27.90 14.33
CA THR A 251 60.93 29.24 14.40
C THR A 251 60.23 30.08 13.34
N PHE A 252 59.17 30.77 13.75
CA PHE A 252 58.54 31.82 12.97
C PHE A 252 59.55 32.96 12.87
N ASN A 253 60.33 32.97 11.79
CA ASN A 253 60.68 34.25 11.20
C ASN A 253 59.40 34.76 10.54
N PRO A 254 58.80 35.87 11.01
CA PRO A 254 57.67 36.46 10.30
C PRO A 254 58.22 37.01 8.99
N VAL A 255 58.09 36.24 7.92
CA VAL A 255 58.16 36.79 6.58
C VAL A 255 56.88 37.60 6.44
N TYR A 256 56.99 38.89 6.75
CA TYR A 256 55.97 39.86 6.37
C TYR A 256 55.70 39.70 4.87
N PRO A 257 54.44 39.51 4.43
CA PRO A 257 54.13 39.52 3.02
C PRO A 257 54.65 40.83 2.45
N SER A 258 55.37 40.77 1.32
CA SER A 258 55.87 41.98 0.67
C SER A 258 54.70 42.94 0.42
N SER A 259 54.95 44.25 0.46
CA SER A 259 53.90 45.27 0.25
C SER A 259 53.10 45.02 -1.03
N ASN A 260 53.70 44.41 -2.05
CA ASN A 260 53.04 44.05 -3.30
C ASN A 260 52.01 42.93 -3.11
N THR A 261 52.33 41.90 -2.31
CA THR A 261 51.42 40.78 -2.02
C THR A 261 50.19 41.22 -1.22
N LEU A 262 50.38 42.15 -0.26
CA LEU A 262 49.26 42.74 0.50
C LEU A 262 48.32 43.56 -0.40
N VAL A 263 48.87 44.31 -1.36
CA VAL A 263 48.09 45.09 -2.32
C VAL A 263 47.31 44.17 -3.27
N GLU A 264 47.94 43.11 -3.79
CA GLU A 264 47.26 42.11 -4.63
C GLU A 264 46.14 41.38 -3.90
N MET A 265 46.37 40.98 -2.64
CA MET A 265 45.33 40.37 -1.81
C MET A 265 44.18 41.34 -1.51
N THR A 266 44.47 42.60 -1.23
CA THR A 266 43.44 43.62 -0.99
C THR A 266 42.61 43.87 -2.25
N LEU A 267 43.26 43.92 -3.43
CA LEU A 267 42.56 44.06 -4.71
C LEU A 267 41.73 42.81 -5.04
N GLY A 268 42.27 41.62 -4.79
CA GLY A 268 41.57 40.35 -4.98
C GLY A 268 40.34 40.22 -4.07
N MET A 269 40.46 40.60 -2.80
CA MET A 269 39.33 40.60 -1.86
C MET A 269 38.26 41.61 -2.25
N LYS A 270 38.66 42.78 -2.75
CA LYS A 270 37.71 43.79 -3.23
C LYS A 270 36.95 43.29 -4.46
N LYS A 271 37.65 42.67 -5.41
CA LYS A 271 37.02 42.07 -6.60
C LYS A 271 36.07 40.92 -6.23
N LEU A 272 36.48 40.05 -5.32
CA LEU A 272 35.63 38.95 -4.85
C LEU A 272 34.36 39.47 -4.18
N LYS A 273 34.47 40.54 -3.38
CA LYS A 273 33.32 41.19 -2.78
C LYS A 273 32.35 41.74 -3.83
N GLU A 274 32.85 42.41 -4.86
CA GLU A 274 32.04 42.94 -5.97
C GLU A 274 31.33 41.81 -6.74
N GLU A 275 32.02 40.69 -6.99
CA GLU A 275 31.43 39.50 -7.62
C GLU A 275 30.33 38.87 -6.73
N MET A 276 30.55 38.78 -5.42
CA MET A 276 29.57 38.24 -4.48
C MET A 276 28.32 39.12 -4.34
N GLU A 277 28.48 40.45 -4.37
CA GLU A 277 27.35 41.38 -4.41
C GLU A 277 26.53 41.23 -5.71
N GLY A 278 27.19 40.95 -6.84
CA GLY A 278 26.53 40.63 -8.11
C GLY A 278 25.69 39.35 -8.03
N VAL A 279 26.27 38.26 -7.50
CA VAL A 279 25.55 36.98 -7.34
C VAL A 279 24.33 37.12 -6.43
N VAL A 280 24.43 37.87 -5.32
CA VAL A 280 23.29 38.11 -4.43
C VAL A 280 22.16 38.85 -5.15
N LYS A 281 22.50 39.82 -6.01
CA LYS A 281 21.51 40.57 -6.79
C LYS A 281 20.82 39.67 -7.82
N GLU A 282 21.57 38.84 -8.54
CA GLU A 282 21.01 37.85 -9.48
C GLU A 282 20.12 36.82 -8.78
N LEU A 283 20.50 36.38 -7.58
CA LEU A 283 19.69 35.45 -6.78
C LEU A 283 18.36 36.10 -6.34
N ALA A 284 18.39 37.38 -5.95
CA ALA A 284 17.20 38.13 -5.60
C ALA A 284 16.27 38.34 -6.80
N GLU A 285 16.81 38.63 -7.98
CA GLU A 285 16.04 38.74 -9.22
C GLU A 285 15.43 37.39 -9.63
N ASN A 286 16.18 36.29 -9.52
CA ASN A 286 15.67 34.93 -9.78
C ASN A 286 14.55 34.52 -8.83
N ASN A 287 14.67 34.84 -7.54
CA ASN A 287 13.60 34.58 -6.57
C ASN A 287 12.34 35.40 -6.89
N HIS A 288 12.49 36.68 -7.27
CA HIS A 288 11.35 37.50 -7.69
C HIS A 288 10.67 36.94 -8.96
N LEU A 289 11.44 36.41 -9.92
CA LEU A 289 10.89 35.77 -11.12
C LEU A 289 10.15 34.48 -10.79
N LEU A 290 10.68 33.66 -9.89
CA LEU A 290 10.01 32.44 -9.40
C LEU A 290 8.70 32.77 -8.68
N GLU A 291 8.69 33.77 -7.80
CA GLU A 291 7.47 34.21 -7.10
C GLU A 291 6.39 34.71 -8.07
N ARG A 292 6.76 35.46 -9.12
CA ARG A 292 5.83 35.86 -10.19
C ARG A 292 5.31 34.68 -11.02
N SER A 293 6.16 33.68 -11.25
CA SER A 293 5.81 32.48 -12.02
C SER A 293 4.86 31.57 -11.24
N VAL A 294 5.04 31.46 -9.92
CA VAL A 294 4.15 30.71 -9.02
C VAL A 294 2.76 31.35 -8.95
N ILE A 295 2.66 32.68 -8.96
CA ILE A 295 1.38 33.41 -8.97
C ILE A 295 0.62 33.20 -10.29
N HIS A 296 1.33 33.07 -11.42
CA HIS A 296 0.70 32.87 -12.74
C HIS A 296 0.23 31.42 -12.99
N ILE A 297 0.63 30.45 -12.14
CA ILE A 297 0.20 29.04 -12.19
C ILE A 297 -0.99 28.78 -11.23
N MET A 298 -1.24 29.70 -10.28
CA MET A 298 -2.32 29.59 -9.29
C MET A 298 -3.59 30.41 -9.63
N LEU A 299 -3.63 31.09 -10.77
CA LEU A 299 -4.83 31.71 -11.38
C LEU A 299 -5.21 30.96 -12.66
#